data_AF-A0A9D8BBK6-F1
#
_entry.id   AF-A0A9D8BBK6-F1
#
_cell.length_a   1.000
_cell.length_b   1.000
_cell.length_c   1.000
_cell.angle_alpha   90.00
_cell.angle_beta   90.00
_cell.angle_gamma   90.00
#
_symmetry.space_group_name_H-M   'P 1'
#
loop_
_entity.id
_entity.type
_entity.pdbx_description
1 polymer ?
#
loop_
_entity_poly.entity_id
_entity_poly.type
_entity_poly.pdbx_seq_one_letter_code
_entity_poly.pdbx_strand_id
1 'polypeptide(L)'
;FPGMMVDADIWSDAHRYHRDAGRLHLLAFHSTGIVGGLEVNQNDPPDLSVTIRPGLAADPDGNIVIVAQPQRYKLQTRERGIIYLIIQFREIPGPPLQPPDGGQPTRITEGYRIQERDKLPNEPYVELARIDFDPADPVIRDPKVPSKPVKNEIDFRHRQGAGMAAPAPAPIPSTPPSPPPPQPERVAPIVQPGPTAARETVTVGYLTLGGTDGLHRAGIENLVREVSWRSGINVEMRAVTSLKKDVKGCQLLYVVGNSRFEIPGDLHAALGDLLKSGGVIFGEGCSEGQPKGAKEFGLAFNQLATQLKCKLEAVQRDHPLLTCAHIFSQVPQGVEPGMLLEGGRMVYSAGDYGCAWRGGRPDSPLPRETIRTAVEMGANILAFAKGTK
;
A
#
# COMPACT_ATOMS: atom_id res chain seq x y z
N PHE A 1 -35.47 -35.66 13.29
CA PHE A 1 -34.70 -35.11 12.16
C PHE A 1 -33.95 -36.25 11.50
N PRO A 2 -34.21 -36.57 10.22
CA PRO A 2 -33.33 -37.48 9.49
C PRO A 2 -31.99 -36.74 9.31
N GLY A 3 -30.90 -37.28 9.87
CA GLY A 3 -29.57 -36.70 9.70
C GLY A 3 -29.16 -36.76 8.23
N MET A 4 -28.54 -35.70 7.73
CA MET A 4 -27.88 -35.72 6.43
C MET A 4 -26.68 -36.70 6.52
N MET A 5 -26.65 -37.74 5.69
CA MET A 5 -25.44 -38.55 5.55
C MET A 5 -24.38 -37.70 4.85
N VAL A 6 -23.24 -37.52 5.51
CA VAL A 6 -22.11 -36.80 4.96
C VAL A 6 -21.08 -37.84 4.49
N ASP A 7 -20.89 -37.94 3.18
CA ASP A 7 -19.89 -38.79 2.55
C ASP A 7 -18.69 -37.98 2.03
N ALA A 8 -17.71 -38.66 1.44
CA ALA A 8 -16.49 -38.03 0.94
C ALA A 8 -16.75 -37.02 -0.20
N ASP A 9 -17.78 -37.27 -1.02
CA ASP A 9 -18.13 -36.41 -2.15
C ASP A 9 -18.77 -35.11 -1.64
N ILE A 10 -19.70 -35.21 -0.69
CA ILE A 10 -20.30 -34.04 -0.01
C ILE A 10 -19.22 -33.21 0.69
N TRP A 11 -18.25 -33.84 1.37
CA TRP A 11 -17.13 -33.14 1.97
C TRP A 11 -16.23 -32.46 0.93
N SER A 12 -15.94 -33.13 -0.19
CA SER A 12 -15.12 -32.59 -1.27
C SER A 12 -15.79 -31.36 -1.91
N ASP A 13 -17.09 -31.44 -2.17
CA ASP A 13 -17.87 -30.34 -2.74
C ASP A 13 -17.99 -29.15 -1.79
N ALA A 14 -18.20 -29.38 -0.49
CA ALA A 14 -18.20 -28.31 0.50
C ALA A 14 -16.85 -27.58 0.57
N HIS A 15 -15.73 -28.33 0.59
CA HIS A 15 -14.39 -27.72 0.59
C HIS A 15 -14.08 -26.99 -0.71
N ARG A 16 -14.51 -27.53 -1.86
CA ARG A 16 -14.39 -26.87 -3.17
C ARG A 16 -15.15 -25.55 -3.17
N TYR A 17 -16.39 -25.54 -2.71
CA TYR A 17 -17.20 -24.32 -2.59
C TYR A 17 -16.50 -23.27 -1.73
N HIS A 18 -15.97 -23.64 -0.56
CA HIS A 18 -15.25 -22.70 0.30
C HIS A 18 -13.96 -22.17 -0.33
N ARG A 19 -13.20 -23.02 -1.05
CA ARG A 19 -11.99 -22.62 -1.78
C ARG A 19 -12.33 -21.64 -2.90
N ASP A 20 -13.33 -21.95 -3.70
CA ASP A 20 -13.77 -21.13 -4.82
C ASP A 20 -14.35 -19.79 -4.34
N ALA A 21 -15.11 -19.80 -3.24
CA ALA A 21 -15.57 -18.57 -2.59
C ALA A 21 -14.39 -17.70 -2.11
N GLY A 22 -13.34 -18.32 -1.55
CA GLY A 22 -12.12 -17.64 -1.15
C GLY A 22 -11.36 -17.03 -2.33
N ARG A 23 -11.17 -17.80 -3.40
CA ARG A 23 -10.56 -17.32 -4.65
C ARG A 23 -11.34 -16.18 -5.26
N LEU A 24 -12.67 -16.32 -5.34
CA LEU A 24 -13.55 -15.29 -5.90
C LEU A 24 -13.48 -14.01 -5.06
N HIS A 25 -13.51 -14.11 -3.73
CA HIS A 25 -13.33 -12.94 -2.86
C HIS A 25 -12.00 -12.24 -3.14
N LEU A 26 -10.92 -13.02 -3.25
CA LEU A 26 -9.59 -12.49 -3.53
C LEU A 26 -9.55 -11.78 -4.88
N LEU A 27 -10.02 -12.42 -5.95
CA LEU A 27 -10.00 -11.88 -7.31
C LEU A 27 -10.98 -10.70 -7.50
N ALA A 28 -12.10 -10.68 -6.78
CA ALA A 28 -13.11 -9.62 -6.90
C ALA A 28 -12.77 -8.36 -6.11
N PHE A 29 -12.15 -8.50 -4.94
CA PHE A 29 -11.93 -7.39 -4.00
C PHE A 29 -10.46 -7.03 -3.79
N HIS A 30 -9.53 -7.88 -4.22
CA HIS A 30 -8.09 -7.69 -4.02
C HIS A 30 -7.34 -7.81 -5.34
N SER A 31 -6.16 -7.23 -5.40
CA SER A 31 -5.25 -7.39 -6.55
C SER A 31 -4.36 -8.61 -6.35
N THR A 32 -3.97 -9.25 -7.44
CA THR A 32 -3.01 -10.35 -7.45
C THR A 32 -1.56 -9.83 -7.42
N GLY A 33 -0.63 -10.67 -6.98
CA GLY A 33 0.78 -10.34 -6.82
C GLY A 33 1.30 -10.57 -5.40
N ILE A 34 2.49 -10.04 -5.13
CA ILE A 34 3.18 -10.15 -3.84
C ILE A 34 2.53 -9.22 -2.83
N VAL A 35 2.01 -9.78 -1.74
CA VAL A 35 1.40 -9.03 -0.64
C VAL A 35 2.48 -8.46 0.28
N GLY A 36 3.53 -9.24 0.52
CA GLY A 36 4.69 -8.79 1.31
C GLY A 36 5.77 -9.88 1.41
N GLY A 37 7.02 -9.47 1.59
CA GLY A 37 8.16 -10.37 1.66
C GLY A 37 8.57 -10.90 0.29
N LEU A 38 8.99 -12.17 0.25
CA LEU A 38 9.46 -12.87 -0.96
C LEU A 38 10.62 -12.16 -1.68
N GLU A 39 11.41 -11.36 -0.97
CA GLU A 39 12.62 -10.77 -1.54
C GLU A 39 13.63 -11.86 -1.86
N VAL A 40 14.24 -11.75 -3.04
CA VAL A 40 15.36 -12.57 -3.47
C VAL A 40 16.65 -11.82 -3.17
N ASN A 41 17.52 -12.40 -2.35
CA ASN A 41 18.81 -11.81 -2.03
C ASN A 41 19.94 -12.71 -2.53
N GLN A 42 21.09 -12.11 -2.80
CA GLN A 42 22.34 -12.85 -2.95
C GLN A 42 22.61 -13.70 -1.70
N ASN A 43 23.32 -14.81 -1.87
CA ASN A 43 23.84 -15.56 -0.75
C ASN A 43 25.06 -14.87 -0.10
N ASP A 44 25.38 -15.25 1.13
CA ASP A 44 26.61 -14.83 1.81
C ASP A 44 27.48 -16.08 2.13
N PRO A 45 28.63 -16.29 1.45
CA PRO A 45 29.17 -15.46 0.37
C PRO A 45 28.37 -15.59 -0.94
N PRO A 46 28.45 -14.60 -1.85
CA PRO A 46 27.78 -14.65 -3.14
C PRO A 46 28.25 -15.84 -4.00
N ASP A 47 27.30 -16.55 -4.58
CA ASP A 47 27.52 -17.69 -5.48
C ASP A 47 26.39 -17.78 -6.53
N LEU A 48 26.27 -18.92 -7.23
CA LEU A 48 25.18 -19.18 -8.20
C LEU A 48 23.85 -19.55 -7.50
N SER A 49 23.64 -19.12 -6.27
CA SER A 49 22.42 -19.34 -5.52
C SER A 49 21.88 -18.05 -4.91
N VAL A 50 20.59 -18.04 -4.69
CA VAL A 50 19.85 -16.94 -4.09
C VAL A 50 19.06 -17.42 -2.89
N THR A 51 18.79 -16.52 -1.95
CA THR A 51 17.92 -16.78 -0.81
C THR A 51 16.62 -16.02 -0.99
N ILE A 52 15.50 -16.73 -1.01
CA ILE A 52 14.15 -16.18 -1.04
C ILE A 52 13.68 -16.04 0.41
N ARG A 53 13.38 -14.81 0.84
CA ARG A 53 12.88 -14.53 2.19
C ARG A 53 11.42 -14.99 2.36
N PRO A 54 10.98 -15.25 3.61
CA PRO A 54 9.59 -15.52 3.90
C PRO A 54 8.66 -14.44 3.34
N GLY A 55 7.45 -14.82 2.96
CA GLY A 55 6.47 -13.90 2.42
C GLY A 55 5.21 -14.55 1.89
N LEU A 56 4.35 -13.71 1.35
CA LEU A 56 2.99 -14.04 0.93
C LEU A 56 2.72 -13.43 -0.45
N ALA A 57 2.10 -14.21 -1.32
CA ALA A 57 1.59 -13.74 -2.60
C ALA A 57 0.25 -14.40 -2.95
N ALA A 58 -0.48 -13.74 -3.85
CA ALA A 58 -1.64 -14.30 -4.53
C ALA A 58 -1.33 -14.40 -6.03
N ASP A 59 -1.56 -15.56 -6.64
CA ASP A 59 -1.39 -15.73 -8.09
C ASP A 59 -2.63 -15.23 -8.88
N PRO A 60 -2.56 -15.15 -10.22
CA PRO A 60 -3.68 -14.74 -11.07
C PRO A 60 -4.97 -15.56 -10.95
N ASP A 61 -4.90 -16.80 -10.44
CA ASP A 61 -6.05 -17.68 -10.23
C ASP A 61 -6.63 -17.57 -8.80
N GLY A 62 -6.08 -16.65 -8.00
CA GLY A 62 -6.51 -16.40 -6.64
C GLY A 62 -5.94 -17.41 -5.62
N ASN A 63 -4.93 -18.19 -6.00
CA ASN A 63 -4.27 -19.09 -5.06
C ASN A 63 -3.29 -18.31 -4.18
N ILE A 64 -3.29 -18.65 -2.90
CA ILE A 64 -2.35 -18.08 -1.93
C ILE A 64 -1.08 -18.91 -1.87
N VAL A 65 0.07 -18.24 -1.98
CA VAL A 65 1.39 -18.84 -1.84
C VAL A 65 2.04 -18.29 -0.58
N ILE A 66 2.36 -19.17 0.37
CA ILE A 66 3.01 -18.82 1.64
C ILE A 66 4.39 -19.47 1.70
N VAL A 67 5.42 -18.63 1.75
CA VAL A 67 6.80 -19.05 2.06
C VAL A 67 7.06 -18.71 3.53
N ALA A 68 6.97 -19.71 4.41
CA ALA A 68 7.08 -19.49 5.85
C ALA A 68 8.54 -19.34 6.34
N GLN A 69 9.50 -19.90 5.62
CA GLN A 69 10.92 -19.93 6.00
C GLN A 69 11.80 -19.58 4.81
N PRO A 70 12.99 -18.98 5.03
CA PRO A 70 13.92 -18.66 3.94
C PRO A 70 14.23 -19.90 3.10
N GLN A 71 14.15 -19.77 1.78
CA GLN A 71 14.46 -20.86 0.83
C GLN A 71 15.72 -20.51 0.05
N ARG A 72 16.73 -21.38 0.10
CA ARG A 72 17.89 -21.25 -0.78
C ARG A 72 17.59 -21.94 -2.12
N TYR A 73 17.74 -21.21 -3.21
CA TYR A 73 17.55 -21.72 -4.57
C TYR A 73 18.86 -21.61 -5.35
N LYS A 74 19.39 -22.75 -5.81
CA LYS A 74 20.59 -22.81 -6.65
C LYS A 74 20.17 -22.81 -8.11
N LEU A 75 20.60 -21.79 -8.85
CA LEU A 75 20.33 -21.69 -10.28
C LEU A 75 21.02 -22.84 -11.02
N GLN A 76 20.34 -23.38 -12.03
CA GLN A 76 20.84 -24.49 -12.85
C GLN A 76 21.30 -24.02 -14.23
N THR A 77 20.84 -22.85 -14.67
CA THR A 77 21.11 -22.25 -15.97
C THR A 77 22.61 -22.07 -16.21
N ARG A 78 23.03 -22.38 -17.44
CA ARG A 78 24.43 -22.27 -17.91
C ARG A 78 24.59 -21.38 -19.14
N GLU A 79 23.48 -21.01 -19.76
CA GLU A 79 23.46 -20.25 -20.99
C GLU A 79 23.23 -18.77 -20.71
N ARG A 80 23.83 -17.90 -21.53
CA ARG A 80 23.61 -16.46 -21.43
C ARG A 80 22.16 -16.13 -21.78
N GLY A 81 21.48 -15.34 -20.96
CA GLY A 81 20.11 -14.91 -21.21
C GLY A 81 19.37 -14.44 -19.97
N ILE A 82 18.11 -14.05 -20.13
CA ILE A 82 17.26 -13.64 -19.01
C ILE A 82 16.72 -14.89 -18.31
N ILE A 83 17.03 -15.01 -17.02
CA ILE A 83 16.41 -15.99 -16.14
C ILE A 83 15.23 -15.35 -15.44
N TYR A 84 14.07 -15.99 -15.51
CA TYR A 84 12.88 -15.64 -14.75
C TYR A 84 12.77 -16.55 -13.53
N LEU A 85 12.94 -16.00 -12.33
CA LEU A 85 12.71 -16.74 -11.09
C LEU A 85 11.25 -16.55 -10.69
N ILE A 86 10.49 -17.63 -10.66
CA ILE A 86 9.05 -17.63 -10.38
C ILE A 86 8.72 -18.54 -9.19
N ILE A 87 7.56 -18.31 -8.59
CA ILE A 87 6.93 -19.22 -7.64
C ILE A 87 5.51 -19.56 -8.11
N GLN A 88 5.15 -20.84 -8.03
CA GLN A 88 3.82 -21.33 -8.42
C GLN A 88 3.18 -22.07 -7.26
N PHE A 89 1.88 -21.87 -7.08
CA PHE A 89 1.06 -22.67 -6.17
C PHE A 89 1.04 -24.14 -6.60
N ARG A 90 1.07 -25.06 -5.63
CA ARG A 90 0.91 -26.50 -5.88
C ARG A 90 0.09 -27.11 -4.76
N GLU A 91 -0.84 -27.99 -5.13
CA GLU A 91 -1.45 -28.90 -4.19
C GLU A 91 -0.52 -30.10 -4.00
N ILE A 92 -0.14 -30.36 -2.76
CA ILE A 92 0.70 -31.48 -2.39
C ILE A 92 -0.22 -32.50 -1.70
N PRO A 93 -0.46 -33.67 -2.32
CA PRO A 93 -1.10 -34.77 -1.64
C PRO A 93 -0.32 -35.09 -0.36
N GLY A 94 -0.98 -34.96 0.79
CA GLY A 94 -0.39 -35.38 2.06
C GLY A 94 -0.32 -36.90 2.13
N PRO A 95 0.55 -37.48 2.98
CA PRO A 95 0.52 -38.89 3.25
C PRO A 95 -0.90 -39.27 3.69
N PRO A 96 -1.50 -40.31 3.10
CA PRO A 96 -2.87 -40.66 3.41
C PRO A 96 -2.92 -41.22 4.85
N LEU A 97 -3.98 -40.91 5.59
CA LEU A 97 -4.64 -42.02 6.27
C LEU A 97 -5.19 -42.86 5.13
N GLN A 98 -4.47 -43.91 4.71
CA GLN A 98 -4.96 -44.82 3.67
C GLN A 98 -6.28 -45.37 4.19
N PRO A 99 -7.41 -45.10 3.52
CA PRO A 99 -8.63 -45.84 3.80
C PRO A 99 -8.30 -47.32 3.61
N PRO A 100 -8.75 -48.24 4.48
CA PRO A 100 -8.42 -49.67 4.42
C PRO A 100 -8.60 -50.30 3.03
N ASP A 101 -9.50 -49.73 2.21
CA ASP A 101 -9.92 -50.28 0.93
C ASP A 101 -9.28 -49.62 -0.31
N GLY A 102 -8.29 -48.75 -0.14
CA GLY A 102 -7.63 -48.04 -1.23
C GLY A 102 -8.50 -46.93 -1.83
N GLY A 103 -8.03 -45.68 -1.75
CA GLY A 103 -8.78 -44.51 -2.19
C GLY A 103 -7.91 -43.28 -2.39
N GLN A 104 -8.52 -42.20 -2.89
CA GLN A 104 -7.84 -40.91 -3.07
C GLN A 104 -7.32 -40.37 -1.72
N PRO A 105 -6.21 -39.61 -1.71
CA PRO A 105 -5.65 -39.04 -0.49
C PRO A 105 -6.69 -38.20 0.27
N THR A 106 -6.88 -38.49 1.55
CA THR A 106 -7.85 -37.79 2.42
C THR A 106 -7.38 -36.40 2.86
N ARG A 107 -6.14 -36.02 2.51
CA ARG A 107 -5.53 -34.75 2.89
C ARG A 107 -4.74 -34.16 1.74
N ILE A 108 -5.07 -32.93 1.37
CA ILE A 108 -4.32 -32.11 0.44
C ILE A 108 -3.73 -30.95 1.24
N THR A 109 -2.45 -30.67 1.07
CA THR A 109 -1.79 -29.52 1.67
C THR A 109 -1.42 -28.52 0.58
N GLU A 110 -1.64 -27.25 0.86
CA GLU A 110 -1.21 -26.16 0.00
C GLU A 110 0.32 -26.02 0.09
N GLY A 111 0.97 -25.96 -1.05
CA GLY A 111 2.41 -25.81 -1.17
C GLY A 111 2.77 -24.93 -2.35
N TYR A 112 4.05 -24.92 -2.67
CA TYR A 112 4.56 -24.11 -3.77
C TYR A 112 5.78 -24.75 -4.41
N ARG A 113 6.14 -24.23 -5.58
CA ARG A 113 7.36 -24.60 -6.28
C ARG A 113 8.06 -23.34 -6.78
N ILE A 114 9.31 -23.17 -6.40
CA ILE A 114 10.21 -22.13 -6.94
C ILE A 114 10.93 -22.72 -8.16
N GLN A 115 10.97 -21.97 -9.26
CA GLN A 115 11.59 -22.41 -10.52
C GLN A 115 12.27 -21.26 -11.24
N GLU A 116 13.41 -21.55 -11.85
CA GLU A 116 13.96 -20.72 -12.93
C GLU A 116 13.32 -21.10 -14.27
N ARG A 117 13.14 -20.12 -15.15
CA ARG A 117 12.67 -20.29 -16.52
C ARG A 117 13.46 -19.40 -17.47
N ASP A 118 13.58 -19.84 -18.71
CA ASP A 118 14.08 -19.08 -19.86
C ASP A 118 13.00 -18.20 -20.50
N LYS A 119 11.72 -18.53 -20.25
CA LYS A 119 10.54 -17.75 -20.64
C LYS A 119 9.43 -17.87 -19.60
N LEU A 120 8.60 -16.85 -19.49
CA LEU A 120 7.45 -16.86 -18.58
C LEU A 120 6.45 -17.97 -19.00
N PRO A 121 5.88 -18.72 -18.04
CA PRO A 121 4.90 -19.77 -18.33
C PRO A 121 3.53 -19.18 -18.67
N ASN A 122 2.71 -19.97 -19.37
CA ASN A 122 1.29 -19.65 -19.61
C ASN A 122 0.36 -20.11 -18.47
N GLU A 123 0.92 -20.78 -17.46
CA GLU A 123 0.23 -21.16 -16.22
C GLU A 123 0.33 -20.04 -15.18
N PRO A 124 -0.57 -19.93 -14.20
CA PRO A 124 -0.46 -18.97 -13.11
C PRO A 124 0.89 -19.05 -12.38
N TYR A 125 1.47 -17.88 -12.11
CA TYR A 125 2.73 -17.74 -11.38
C TYR A 125 2.80 -16.37 -10.70
N VAL A 126 3.77 -16.25 -9.79
CA VAL A 126 4.22 -14.97 -9.26
C VAL A 126 5.70 -14.81 -9.59
N GLU A 127 6.07 -13.70 -10.22
CA GLU A 127 7.46 -13.40 -10.57
C GLU A 127 8.21 -12.88 -9.34
N LEU A 128 9.30 -13.54 -8.96
CA LEU A 128 10.14 -13.16 -7.82
C LEU A 128 11.26 -12.21 -8.22
N ALA A 129 11.92 -12.48 -9.34
CA ALA A 129 12.98 -11.65 -9.89
C ALA A 129 13.32 -12.04 -11.34
N ARG A 130 14.03 -11.16 -12.05
CA ARG A 130 14.76 -11.50 -13.26
C ARG A 130 16.26 -11.38 -13.03
N ILE A 131 17.05 -12.09 -13.81
CA ILE A 131 18.51 -12.00 -13.81
C ILE A 131 18.97 -12.02 -15.27
N ASP A 132 19.64 -10.97 -15.74
CA ASP A 132 20.35 -11.01 -17.03
C ASP A 132 21.66 -11.77 -16.82
N PHE A 133 21.62 -13.07 -17.10
CA PHE A 133 22.67 -14.00 -16.73
C PHE A 133 23.79 -14.05 -17.78
N ASP A 134 25.02 -13.90 -17.32
CA ASP A 134 26.26 -14.05 -18.09
C ASP A 134 27.14 -15.12 -17.44
N PRO A 135 27.36 -16.27 -18.10
CA PRO A 135 28.13 -17.38 -17.51
C PRO A 135 29.62 -17.06 -17.31
N ALA A 136 30.12 -15.94 -17.83
CA ALA A 136 31.50 -15.49 -17.61
C ALA A 136 31.80 -15.10 -16.14
N ASP A 137 30.79 -14.73 -15.35
CA ASP A 137 30.90 -14.45 -13.90
C ASP A 137 29.72 -15.11 -13.17
N PRO A 138 29.72 -16.43 -12.92
CA PRO A 138 28.55 -17.18 -12.44
C PRO A 138 28.27 -16.96 -10.94
N VAL A 139 28.20 -15.71 -10.52
CA VAL A 139 27.91 -15.26 -9.16
C VAL A 139 26.78 -14.25 -9.21
N ILE A 140 25.71 -14.52 -8.47
CA ILE A 140 24.55 -13.64 -8.40
C ILE A 140 24.72 -12.63 -7.26
N ARG A 141 24.39 -11.37 -7.54
CA ARG A 141 24.55 -10.27 -6.58
C ARG A 141 23.28 -9.44 -6.41
N ASP A 142 23.19 -8.78 -5.27
CA ASP A 142 22.21 -7.73 -5.08
C ASP A 142 22.58 -6.54 -5.97
N PRO A 143 21.60 -5.85 -6.60
CA PRO A 143 21.90 -4.74 -7.48
C PRO A 143 22.46 -3.55 -6.72
N LYS A 144 23.59 -3.00 -7.17
CA LYS A 144 24.13 -1.75 -6.60
C LYS A 144 23.19 -0.57 -6.81
N VAL A 145 22.49 -0.55 -7.95
CA VAL A 145 21.48 0.45 -8.31
C VAL A 145 20.20 -0.28 -8.68
N PRO A 146 19.21 -0.37 -7.78
CA PRO A 146 18.00 -1.19 -8.00
C PRO A 146 17.17 -0.83 -9.24
N SER A 147 17.24 0.42 -9.71
CA SER A 147 16.53 0.87 -10.92
C SER A 147 17.23 0.48 -12.23
N LYS A 148 18.52 0.09 -12.15
CA LYS A 148 19.37 -0.27 -13.28
C LYS A 148 20.28 -1.46 -12.91
N PRO A 149 19.69 -2.64 -12.64
CA PRO A 149 20.46 -3.85 -12.40
C PRO A 149 21.32 -4.18 -13.63
N VAL A 150 22.57 -4.57 -13.39
CA VAL A 150 23.46 -5.04 -14.46
C VAL A 150 23.44 -6.57 -14.54
N LYS A 151 24.28 -7.13 -15.42
CA LYS A 151 24.42 -8.59 -15.56
C LYS A 151 24.72 -9.26 -14.24
N ASN A 152 24.08 -10.41 -14.02
CA ASN A 152 24.17 -11.23 -12.81
C ASN A 152 23.73 -10.52 -11.52
N GLU A 153 23.05 -9.38 -11.62
CA GLU A 153 22.35 -8.75 -10.51
C GLU A 153 20.86 -9.10 -10.52
N ILE A 154 20.27 -9.14 -9.33
CA ILE A 154 18.84 -9.43 -9.14
C ILE A 154 18.01 -8.21 -9.57
N ASP A 155 17.08 -8.40 -10.51
CA ASP A 155 16.15 -7.37 -10.98
C ASP A 155 14.74 -7.56 -10.39
N PHE A 156 14.30 -6.58 -9.61
CA PHE A 156 12.97 -6.55 -8.98
C PHE A 156 11.93 -5.70 -9.72
N ARG A 157 12.30 -5.00 -10.79
CA ARG A 157 11.41 -4.02 -11.45
C ARG A 157 10.15 -4.64 -12.05
N HIS A 158 10.15 -5.95 -12.22
CA HIS A 158 9.05 -6.73 -12.81
C HIS A 158 8.19 -7.46 -11.77
N ARG A 159 8.53 -7.35 -10.48
CA ARG A 159 7.69 -7.90 -9.41
C ARG A 159 6.36 -7.14 -9.36
N GLN A 160 5.26 -7.87 -9.46
CA GLN A 160 3.93 -7.31 -9.27
C GLN A 160 3.57 -7.36 -7.79
N GLY A 161 3.40 -6.20 -7.16
CA GLY A 161 2.83 -6.09 -5.82
C GLY A 161 1.30 -6.21 -5.87
N ALA A 162 0.71 -6.87 -4.87
CA ALA A 162 -0.74 -6.84 -4.66
C ALA A 162 -1.16 -5.38 -4.38
N GLY A 163 -1.90 -4.78 -5.31
CA GLY A 163 -2.35 -3.37 -5.31
C GLY A 163 -1.78 -2.55 -6.47
N MET A 164 -0.87 -3.11 -7.25
CA MET A 164 -0.44 -2.58 -8.54
C MET A 164 -1.37 -3.14 -9.63
N ALA A 165 -1.90 -2.27 -10.51
CA ALA A 165 -2.76 -2.70 -11.60
C ALA A 165 -2.02 -3.74 -12.46
N ALA A 166 -2.61 -4.92 -12.61
CA ALA A 166 -2.08 -5.96 -13.49
C ALA A 166 -2.09 -5.46 -14.94
N PRO A 167 -1.09 -5.78 -15.78
CA PRO A 167 -1.27 -5.68 -17.23
C PRO A 167 -2.44 -6.58 -17.64
N ALA A 168 -3.26 -6.11 -18.58
CA ALA A 168 -4.44 -6.83 -19.04
C ALA A 168 -4.06 -8.25 -19.49
N PRO A 169 -4.83 -9.29 -19.10
CA PRO A 169 -4.51 -10.66 -19.48
C PRO A 169 -4.60 -10.81 -21.00
N ALA A 170 -3.62 -11.49 -21.59
CA ALA A 170 -3.70 -11.91 -22.98
C ALA A 170 -4.91 -12.85 -23.16
N PRO A 171 -5.64 -12.76 -24.30
CA PRO A 171 -6.80 -13.60 -24.54
C PRO A 171 -6.39 -15.08 -24.56
N ILE A 172 -7.07 -15.87 -23.73
CA ILE A 172 -6.92 -17.33 -23.68
C ILE A 172 -7.37 -17.89 -25.04
N PRO A 173 -6.59 -18.76 -25.72
CA PRO A 173 -7.08 -19.47 -26.88
C PRO A 173 -8.13 -20.51 -26.44
N SER A 174 -9.41 -20.20 -26.64
CA SER A 174 -10.50 -21.14 -26.45
C SER A 174 -10.52 -22.16 -27.58
N THR A 175 -10.58 -23.44 -27.22
CA THR A 175 -11.10 -24.49 -28.09
C THR A 175 -12.56 -24.17 -28.45
N PRO A 176 -13.01 -24.48 -29.68
CA PRO A 176 -14.33 -24.03 -30.14
C PRO A 176 -15.44 -24.87 -29.49
N PRO A 177 -16.47 -24.26 -28.87
CA PRO A 177 -17.72 -24.96 -28.59
C PRO A 177 -18.65 -24.88 -29.80
N SER A 178 -19.52 -25.89 -29.91
CA SER A 178 -20.60 -26.02 -30.90
C SER A 178 -21.47 -24.75 -31.03
N PRO A 179 -22.07 -24.49 -32.21
CA PRO A 179 -22.72 -23.21 -32.49
C PRO A 179 -24.01 -23.04 -31.66
N PRO A 180 -24.20 -21.90 -30.99
CA PRO A 180 -25.49 -21.52 -30.42
C PRO A 180 -26.39 -20.85 -31.47
N PRO A 181 -27.72 -20.78 -31.24
CA PRO A 181 -28.67 -20.22 -32.20
C PRO A 181 -28.47 -18.71 -32.41
N PRO A 182 -28.94 -18.15 -33.55
CA PRO A 182 -28.64 -16.78 -33.95
C PRO A 182 -29.25 -15.78 -32.97
N GLN A 183 -28.39 -14.96 -32.34
CA GLN A 183 -28.80 -13.77 -31.60
C GLN A 183 -28.71 -12.52 -32.51
N PRO A 184 -29.60 -11.54 -32.30
CA PRO A 184 -29.67 -10.33 -33.12
C PRO A 184 -28.42 -9.45 -32.98
N GLU A 185 -28.06 -8.77 -34.08
CA GLU A 185 -26.89 -7.89 -34.22
C GLU A 185 -26.73 -6.93 -33.04
N ARG A 186 -25.69 -7.16 -32.23
CA ARG A 186 -25.17 -6.21 -31.26
C ARG A 186 -24.04 -5.44 -31.93
N VAL A 187 -24.26 -4.15 -32.18
CA VAL A 187 -23.22 -3.20 -32.56
C VAL A 187 -22.17 -3.19 -31.44
N ALA A 188 -20.95 -3.60 -31.76
CA ALA A 188 -19.83 -3.57 -30.83
C ALA A 188 -19.44 -2.11 -30.52
N PRO A 189 -19.34 -1.69 -29.24
CA PRO A 189 -18.69 -0.44 -28.92
C PRO A 189 -17.20 -0.60 -29.20
N ILE A 190 -16.66 0.23 -30.10
CA ILE A 190 -15.23 0.40 -30.29
C ILE A 190 -14.70 1.07 -29.02
N VAL A 191 -14.24 0.28 -28.05
CA VAL A 191 -13.47 0.81 -26.92
C VAL A 191 -12.02 0.85 -27.36
N GLN A 192 -11.56 2.03 -27.76
CA GLN A 192 -10.12 2.28 -27.86
C GLN A 192 -9.53 2.24 -26.43
N PRO A 193 -8.34 1.64 -26.23
CA PRO A 193 -7.66 1.71 -24.95
C PRO A 193 -7.37 3.18 -24.63
N GLY A 194 -8.02 3.69 -23.59
CA GLY A 194 -7.74 5.02 -23.06
C GLY A 194 -6.29 5.08 -22.57
N PRO A 195 -5.65 6.27 -22.62
CA PRO A 195 -4.32 6.45 -22.03
C PRO A 195 -4.34 6.00 -20.57
N THR A 196 -3.30 5.27 -20.15
CA THR A 196 -3.05 4.96 -18.74
C THR A 196 -3.11 6.27 -17.97
N ALA A 197 -4.19 6.51 -17.23
CA ALA A 197 -4.37 7.77 -16.52
C ALA A 197 -3.18 7.96 -15.59
N ALA A 198 -2.42 9.05 -15.78
CA ALA A 198 -1.39 9.45 -14.85
C ALA A 198 -2.03 9.51 -13.46
N ARG A 199 -1.53 8.73 -12.50
CA ARG A 199 -2.01 8.79 -11.12
C ARG A 199 -1.84 10.22 -10.64
N GLU A 200 -2.95 10.87 -10.30
CA GLU A 200 -2.91 12.24 -9.82
C GLU A 200 -1.99 12.33 -8.60
N THR A 201 -1.09 13.30 -8.63
CA THR A 201 -0.09 13.49 -7.58
C THR A 201 -0.53 14.59 -6.64
N VAL A 202 -0.57 14.28 -5.34
CA VAL A 202 -0.82 15.22 -4.25
C VAL A 202 0.49 15.52 -3.56
N THR A 203 0.92 16.78 -3.59
CA THR A 203 2.13 17.29 -2.95
C THR A 203 1.82 17.77 -1.54
N VAL A 204 2.51 17.20 -0.55
CA VAL A 204 2.44 17.55 0.86
C VAL A 204 3.74 18.26 1.25
N GLY A 205 3.64 19.54 1.60
CA GLY A 205 4.74 20.26 2.25
C GLY A 205 4.81 19.90 3.74
N TYR A 206 5.99 19.61 4.26
CA TYR A 206 6.24 19.39 5.68
C TYR A 206 7.06 20.55 6.26
N LEU A 207 6.54 21.19 7.30
CA LEU A 207 7.14 22.34 7.97
C LEU A 207 7.08 22.18 9.48
N THR A 208 8.21 22.42 10.15
CA THR A 208 8.25 22.52 11.61
C THR A 208 8.27 23.98 12.05
N LEU A 209 7.39 24.37 12.98
CA LEU A 209 7.37 25.70 13.62
C LEU A 209 7.28 25.54 15.13
N GLY A 210 8.16 26.21 15.89
CA GLY A 210 8.14 26.16 17.35
C GLY A 210 8.45 24.76 17.88
N GLY A 211 9.72 24.35 17.81
CA GLY A 211 10.16 23.04 18.28
C GLY A 211 11.44 22.56 17.61
N THR A 212 11.78 21.29 17.83
CA THR A 212 12.92 20.62 17.20
C THR A 212 12.56 20.11 15.81
N ASP A 213 13.54 20.10 14.90
CA ASP A 213 13.34 19.50 13.57
C ASP A 213 12.98 18.01 13.65
N GLY A 214 12.13 17.56 12.72
CA GLY A 214 11.76 16.14 12.57
C GLY A 214 10.56 15.68 13.40
N LEU A 215 9.89 16.56 14.15
CA LEU A 215 8.62 16.23 14.83
C LEU A 215 7.62 15.62 13.84
N HIS A 216 7.02 14.49 14.20
CA HIS A 216 6.05 13.76 13.36
C HIS A 216 6.54 13.30 11.98
N ARG A 217 7.82 13.48 11.61
CA ARG A 217 8.34 13.13 10.28
C ARG A 217 8.07 11.66 9.93
N ALA A 218 8.45 10.75 10.83
CA ALA A 218 8.20 9.32 10.62
C ALA A 218 6.69 9.00 10.53
N GLY A 219 5.85 9.73 11.25
CA GLY A 219 4.40 9.58 11.22
C GLY A 219 3.80 9.98 9.88
N ILE A 220 4.11 11.18 9.38
CA ILE A 220 3.62 11.63 8.08
C ILE A 220 4.19 10.78 6.92
N GLU A 221 5.43 10.29 7.02
CA GLU A 221 6.01 9.35 6.05
C GLU A 221 5.23 8.02 6.02
N ASN A 222 4.84 7.49 7.18
CA ASN A 222 3.97 6.31 7.25
C ASN A 222 2.59 6.57 6.65
N LEU A 223 1.98 7.73 6.93
CA LEU A 223 0.68 8.10 6.33
C LEU A 223 0.79 8.17 4.80
N VAL A 224 1.79 8.88 4.29
CA VAL A 224 2.05 9.04 2.85
C VAL A 224 2.22 7.67 2.18
N ARG A 225 2.98 6.76 2.81
CA ARG A 225 3.16 5.39 2.33
C ARG A 225 1.83 4.63 2.27
N GLU A 226 1.06 4.63 3.36
CA GLU A 226 -0.21 3.89 3.44
C GLU A 226 -1.26 4.43 2.45
N VAL A 227 -1.39 5.75 2.33
CA VAL A 227 -2.35 6.38 1.43
C VAL A 227 -1.97 6.11 -0.03
N SER A 228 -0.68 6.23 -0.38
CA SER A 228 -0.21 5.96 -1.74
C SER A 228 -0.42 4.49 -2.17
N TRP A 229 -0.41 3.56 -1.21
CA TRP A 229 -0.71 2.14 -1.48
C TRP A 229 -2.20 1.86 -1.70
N ARG A 230 -3.10 2.60 -1.05
CA ARG A 230 -4.54 2.26 -1.01
C ARG A 230 -5.43 3.09 -1.93
N SER A 231 -5.07 4.33 -2.22
CA SER A 231 -6.03 5.33 -2.73
C SER A 231 -5.86 5.72 -4.20
N GLY A 232 -5.00 5.02 -4.96
CA GLY A 232 -4.79 5.28 -6.38
C GLY A 232 -4.14 6.64 -6.72
N ILE A 233 -3.94 7.51 -5.72
CA ILE A 233 -3.20 8.77 -5.80
C ILE A 233 -1.73 8.54 -5.41
N ASN A 234 -0.83 9.30 -6.04
CA ASN A 234 0.55 9.37 -5.61
C ASN A 234 0.70 10.52 -4.62
N VAL A 235 1.20 10.29 -3.41
CA VAL A 235 1.43 11.37 -2.45
C VAL A 235 2.92 11.65 -2.36
N GLU A 236 3.34 12.85 -2.77
CA GLU A 236 4.73 13.29 -2.72
C GLU A 236 4.94 14.20 -1.52
N MET A 237 5.87 13.84 -0.62
CA MET A 237 6.24 14.67 0.50
C MET A 237 7.46 15.54 0.15
N ARG A 238 7.37 16.84 0.45
CA ARG A 238 8.46 17.80 0.29
C ARG A 238 8.78 18.44 1.64
N ALA A 239 10.03 18.36 2.07
CA ALA A 239 10.50 19.19 3.18
C ALA A 239 10.51 20.66 2.75
N VAL A 240 9.86 21.52 3.52
CA VAL A 240 9.80 22.95 3.23
C VAL A 240 10.94 23.64 3.96
N THR A 241 12.00 23.95 3.22
CA THR A 241 13.21 24.62 3.73
C THR A 241 13.18 26.12 3.43
N SER A 242 12.50 26.53 2.36
CA SER A 242 12.29 27.90 1.94
C SER A 242 10.82 28.14 1.61
N LEU A 243 10.16 28.92 2.44
CA LEU A 243 8.70 29.13 2.39
C LEU A 243 8.20 29.80 1.11
N LYS A 244 9.03 30.61 0.45
CA LYS A 244 8.69 31.27 -0.82
C LYS A 244 8.76 30.34 -2.04
N LYS A 245 9.61 29.32 -2.00
CA LYS A 245 9.84 28.43 -3.16
C LYS A 245 9.14 27.08 -2.97
N ASP A 246 9.20 26.53 -1.76
CA ASP A 246 8.89 25.13 -1.54
C ASP A 246 7.41 24.88 -1.26
N VAL A 247 6.69 25.89 -0.74
CA VAL A 247 5.24 25.85 -0.45
C VAL A 247 4.41 25.94 -1.73
N LYS A 248 4.96 26.54 -2.79
CA LYS A 248 4.25 26.71 -4.06
C LYS A 248 4.02 25.35 -4.71
N GLY A 249 2.76 25.04 -4.99
CA GLY A 249 2.34 23.78 -5.60
C GLY A 249 2.01 22.66 -4.60
N CYS A 250 2.15 22.90 -3.29
CA CYS A 250 1.61 22.00 -2.27
C CYS A 250 0.08 22.07 -2.27
N GLN A 251 -0.60 20.93 -2.29
CA GLN A 251 -2.04 20.86 -2.04
C GLN A 251 -2.32 20.85 -0.53
N LEU A 252 -1.41 20.27 0.25
CA LEU A 252 -1.43 20.29 1.70
C LEU A 252 -0.09 20.80 2.24
N LEU A 253 -0.11 21.75 3.18
CA LEU A 253 1.03 22.10 4.01
C LEU A 253 0.78 21.59 5.42
N TYR A 254 1.53 20.56 5.83
CA TYR A 254 1.54 20.02 7.18
C TYR A 254 2.53 20.79 8.05
N VAL A 255 2.00 21.46 9.08
CA VAL A 255 2.74 22.30 10.02
C VAL A 255 2.69 21.66 11.41
N VAL A 256 3.86 21.38 11.97
CA VAL A 256 3.99 20.71 13.27
C VAL A 256 4.88 21.50 14.21
N GLY A 257 4.57 21.46 15.50
CA GLY A 257 5.40 22.05 16.53
C GLY A 257 5.13 21.47 17.90
N ASN A 258 5.99 21.77 18.87
CA ASN A 258 5.81 21.39 20.27
C ASN A 258 6.04 22.56 21.23
N SER A 259 6.03 23.80 20.74
CA SER A 259 6.08 25.03 21.53
C SER A 259 5.46 26.20 20.76
N ARG A 260 5.29 27.34 21.43
CA ARG A 260 4.85 28.57 20.77
C ARG A 260 5.81 28.94 19.63
N PHE A 261 5.26 29.42 18.52
CA PHE A 261 6.03 29.96 17.40
C PHE A 261 5.62 31.40 17.07
N GLU A 262 6.54 32.09 16.42
CA GLU A 262 6.29 33.38 15.77
C GLU A 262 6.42 33.21 14.27
N ILE A 263 5.77 34.08 13.52
CA ILE A 263 5.70 33.99 12.06
C ILE A 263 6.58 35.07 11.47
N PRO A 264 7.65 34.69 10.74
CA PRO A 264 8.39 35.63 9.92
C PRO A 264 7.46 36.34 8.94
N GLY A 265 7.62 37.66 8.72
CA GLY A 265 6.67 38.43 7.90
C GLY A 265 6.51 37.92 6.45
N ASP A 266 7.51 37.22 5.91
CA ASP A 266 7.45 36.58 4.60
C ASP A 266 6.70 35.23 4.59
N LEU A 267 6.60 34.55 5.74
CA LEU A 267 5.80 33.34 5.92
C LEU A 267 4.30 33.63 5.78
N HIS A 268 3.82 34.71 6.41
CA HIS A 268 2.39 35.08 6.39
C HIS A 268 1.84 35.24 4.96
N ALA A 269 2.58 35.94 4.10
CA ALA A 269 2.18 36.14 2.71
C ALA A 269 2.12 34.83 1.92
N ALA A 270 3.13 33.95 2.08
CA ALA A 270 3.17 32.66 1.38
C ALA A 270 2.02 31.74 1.80
N LEU A 271 1.67 31.71 3.10
CA LEU A 271 0.53 30.95 3.60
C LEU A 271 -0.80 31.51 3.07
N GLY A 272 -0.95 32.83 3.03
CA GLY A 272 -2.13 33.47 2.45
C GLY A 272 -2.30 33.14 0.97
N ASP A 273 -1.20 33.14 0.20
CA ASP A 273 -1.25 32.80 -1.23
C ASP A 273 -1.54 31.30 -1.47
N LEU A 274 -1.03 30.41 -0.60
CA LEU A 274 -1.40 28.99 -0.61
C LEU A 274 -2.92 28.82 -0.46
N LEU A 275 -3.52 29.45 0.56
CA LEU A 275 -4.96 29.36 0.80
C LEU A 275 -5.79 29.92 -0.37
N LYS A 276 -5.40 31.07 -0.93
CA LYS A 276 -6.06 31.65 -2.13
C LYS A 276 -5.99 30.74 -3.34
N SER A 277 -4.90 29.98 -3.48
CA SER A 277 -4.72 29.01 -4.57
C SER A 277 -5.52 27.71 -4.40
N GLY A 278 -6.22 27.55 -3.26
CA GLY A 278 -6.90 26.30 -2.95
C GLY A 278 -5.97 25.23 -2.37
N GLY A 279 -4.91 25.64 -1.66
CA GLY A 279 -4.18 24.74 -0.76
C GLY A 279 -4.91 24.58 0.59
N VAL A 280 -4.51 23.58 1.36
CA VAL A 280 -4.91 23.39 2.76
C VAL A 280 -3.68 23.53 3.66
N ILE A 281 -3.84 24.17 4.81
CA ILE A 281 -2.83 24.19 5.87
C ILE A 281 -3.35 23.30 7.00
N PHE A 282 -2.62 22.26 7.35
CA PHE A 282 -2.96 21.38 8.47
C PHE A 282 -1.94 21.56 9.59
N GLY A 283 -2.38 22.04 10.74
CA GLY A 283 -1.58 22.27 11.93
C GLY A 283 -1.80 21.23 13.01
N GLU A 284 -0.73 20.77 13.65
CA GLU A 284 -0.83 19.87 14.80
C GLU A 284 0.29 20.09 15.81
N GLY A 285 -0.07 20.09 17.10
CA GLY A 285 0.90 20.12 18.20
C GLY A 285 1.35 18.71 18.59
N CYS A 286 2.67 18.48 18.64
CA CYS A 286 3.27 17.26 19.16
C CYS A 286 3.32 17.30 20.68
N SER A 287 2.64 16.36 21.32
CA SER A 287 2.55 16.25 22.78
C SER A 287 3.67 15.42 23.41
N GLU A 288 4.49 14.75 22.59
CA GLU A 288 5.61 13.92 23.03
C GLU A 288 6.66 14.74 23.78
N GLY A 289 6.85 14.42 25.06
CA GLY A 289 7.80 15.10 25.96
C GLY A 289 7.44 16.54 26.34
N GLN A 290 6.53 17.21 25.61
CA GLN A 290 6.14 18.61 25.83
C GLN A 290 4.62 18.87 25.70
N PRO A 291 3.73 18.26 26.51
CA PRO A 291 2.27 18.43 26.39
C PRO A 291 1.78 19.88 26.52
N LYS A 292 2.47 20.70 27.34
CA LYS A 292 2.15 22.13 27.47
C LYS A 292 2.49 22.89 26.18
N GLY A 293 3.62 22.57 25.57
CA GLY A 293 4.07 23.22 24.37
C GLY A 293 3.21 22.89 23.14
N ALA A 294 2.63 21.68 23.06
CA ALA A 294 1.59 21.35 22.08
C ALA A 294 0.37 22.29 22.16
N LYS A 295 -0.06 22.65 23.38
CA LYS A 295 -1.16 23.60 23.59
C LYS A 295 -0.77 25.02 23.20
N GLU A 296 0.45 25.44 23.53
CA GLU A 296 0.99 26.75 23.12
C GLU A 296 1.11 26.86 21.59
N PHE A 297 1.52 25.79 20.92
CA PHE A 297 1.49 25.69 19.46
C PHE A 297 0.07 25.90 18.92
N GLY A 298 -0.93 25.21 19.49
CA GLY A 298 -2.33 25.37 19.09
C GLY A 298 -2.85 26.79 19.24
N LEU A 299 -2.48 27.48 20.32
CA LEU A 299 -2.82 28.90 20.52
C LEU A 299 -2.17 29.80 19.46
N ALA A 300 -0.88 29.57 19.16
CA ALA A 300 -0.16 30.31 18.12
C ALA A 300 -0.75 30.03 16.71
N PHE A 301 -1.16 28.79 16.44
CA PHE A 301 -1.82 28.42 15.19
C PHE A 301 -3.20 29.08 15.04
N ASN A 302 -3.98 29.19 16.12
CA ASN A 302 -5.25 29.90 16.08
C ASN A 302 -5.07 31.42 15.88
N GLN A 303 -4.01 32.01 16.46
CA GLN A 303 -3.63 33.40 16.19
C GLN A 303 -3.25 33.60 14.72
N LEU A 304 -2.48 32.67 14.14
CA LEU A 304 -2.16 32.67 12.71
C LEU A 304 -3.42 32.61 11.84
N ALA A 305 -4.35 31.70 12.14
CA ALA A 305 -5.61 31.60 11.41
C ALA A 305 -6.37 32.93 11.45
N THR A 306 -6.45 33.57 12.61
CA THR A 306 -7.07 34.90 12.77
C THR A 306 -6.37 35.95 11.89
N GLN A 307 -5.04 35.97 11.85
CA GLN A 307 -4.26 36.88 11.00
C GLN A 307 -4.46 36.62 9.50
N LEU A 308 -4.75 35.38 9.11
CA LEU A 308 -5.10 34.98 7.74
C LEU A 308 -6.61 35.13 7.44
N LYS A 309 -7.39 35.66 8.39
CA LYS A 309 -8.84 35.83 8.30
C LYS A 309 -9.61 34.51 8.19
N CYS A 310 -9.03 33.43 8.71
CA CYS A 310 -9.65 32.12 8.85
C CYS A 310 -10.18 31.96 10.28
N LYS A 311 -11.50 31.81 10.42
CA LYS A 311 -12.14 31.54 11.72
C LYS A 311 -12.25 30.03 11.92
N LEU A 312 -11.41 29.46 12.78
CA LEU A 312 -11.44 28.03 13.08
C LEU A 312 -12.63 27.68 13.97
N GLU A 313 -13.45 26.73 13.53
CA GLU A 313 -14.59 26.21 14.26
C GLU A 313 -14.52 24.68 14.36
N ALA A 314 -15.16 24.11 15.38
CA ALA A 314 -15.15 22.67 15.56
C ALA A 314 -15.83 21.96 14.39
N VAL A 315 -15.12 21.00 13.79
CA VAL A 315 -15.63 20.17 12.69
C VAL A 315 -16.83 19.37 13.19
N GLN A 316 -17.99 19.63 12.60
CA GLN A 316 -19.24 18.96 12.92
C GLN A 316 -19.44 17.70 12.07
N ARG A 317 -20.44 16.90 12.46
CA ARG A 317 -20.94 15.78 11.67
C ARG A 317 -21.22 16.24 10.22
N ASP A 318 -20.96 15.35 9.27
CA ASP A 318 -21.15 15.53 7.81
C ASP A 318 -20.18 16.52 7.13
N HIS A 319 -19.28 17.16 7.87
CA HIS A 319 -18.22 17.98 7.28
C HIS A 319 -17.33 17.13 6.34
N PRO A 320 -16.87 17.65 5.19
CA PRO A 320 -16.04 16.90 4.23
C PRO A 320 -14.81 16.22 4.82
N LEU A 321 -14.18 16.83 5.83
CA LEU A 321 -13.06 16.21 6.59
C LEU A 321 -13.43 14.87 7.25
N LEU A 322 -14.71 14.58 7.45
CA LEU A 322 -15.19 13.33 8.05
C LEU A 322 -15.82 12.38 7.01
N THR A 323 -15.88 12.75 5.73
CA THR A 323 -16.65 11.98 4.73
C THR A 323 -15.98 11.80 3.37
N CYS A 324 -14.91 12.55 3.05
CA CYS A 324 -14.36 12.60 1.69
C CYS A 324 -13.61 11.34 1.21
N ALA A 325 -13.07 10.49 2.10
CA ALA A 325 -12.47 9.20 1.75
C ALA A 325 -12.97 8.05 2.64
N HIS A 326 -13.09 8.31 3.94
CA HIS A 326 -13.61 7.43 4.97
C HIS A 326 -14.69 8.16 5.76
N ILE A 327 -15.77 7.46 6.10
CA ILE A 327 -16.91 8.04 6.80
C ILE A 327 -16.70 7.91 8.30
N PHE A 328 -16.71 9.04 9.00
CA PHE A 328 -16.68 9.14 10.44
C PHE A 328 -17.94 9.81 10.97
N SER A 329 -18.58 9.21 11.97
CA SER A 329 -19.72 9.82 12.67
C SER A 329 -19.29 10.95 13.62
N GLN A 330 -18.02 10.96 14.02
CA GLN A 330 -17.39 11.96 14.88
C GLN A 330 -15.87 12.00 14.64
N VAL A 331 -15.20 13.06 15.07
CA VAL A 331 -13.73 13.15 15.00
C VAL A 331 -13.09 11.97 15.73
N PRO A 332 -12.25 11.15 15.06
CA PRO A 332 -11.61 10.01 15.71
C PRO A 332 -10.49 10.44 16.65
N GLN A 333 -10.20 9.65 17.68
CA GLN A 333 -9.10 9.91 18.60
C GLN A 333 -7.73 9.69 17.92
N GLY A 334 -6.74 10.54 18.24
CA GLY A 334 -5.33 10.32 17.92
C GLY A 334 -4.57 9.65 19.07
N VAL A 335 -3.42 10.20 19.49
CA VAL A 335 -2.80 9.77 20.77
C VAL A 335 -3.71 10.14 21.94
N GLU A 336 -4.26 11.35 21.91
CA GLU A 336 -5.17 11.86 22.93
C GLU A 336 -6.52 12.24 22.29
N PRO A 337 -7.63 12.22 23.06
CA PRO A 337 -8.89 12.81 22.60
C PRO A 337 -8.69 14.30 22.33
N GLY A 338 -9.00 14.73 21.12
CA GLY A 338 -8.77 16.10 20.68
C GLY A 338 -9.86 16.58 19.73
N MET A 339 -10.06 17.90 19.70
CA MET A 339 -10.91 18.53 18.70
C MET A 339 -10.17 18.65 17.37
N LEU A 340 -10.93 18.53 16.29
CA LEU A 340 -10.52 18.96 14.95
C LEU A 340 -11.26 20.26 14.64
N LEU A 341 -10.51 21.29 14.27
CA LEU A 341 -11.05 22.59 13.91
C LEU A 341 -10.77 22.85 12.43
N GLU A 342 -11.71 23.48 11.74
CA GLU A 342 -11.53 23.93 10.36
C GLU A 342 -12.08 25.35 10.18
N GLY A 343 -11.41 26.12 9.33
CA GLY A 343 -11.96 27.38 8.82
C GLY A 343 -11.12 27.91 7.68
N GLY A 344 -11.75 28.17 6.53
CA GLY A 344 -11.06 28.76 5.38
C GLY A 344 -9.90 27.90 4.88
N ARG A 345 -10.05 26.57 4.92
CA ARG A 345 -9.03 25.57 4.51
C ARG A 345 -7.77 25.54 5.39
N MET A 346 -7.85 26.16 6.57
CA MET A 346 -6.95 25.88 7.67
C MET A 346 -7.60 24.84 8.58
N VAL A 347 -6.87 23.76 8.86
CA VAL A 347 -7.29 22.65 9.70
C VAL A 347 -6.33 22.57 10.88
N TYR A 348 -6.87 22.43 12.09
CA TYR A 348 -6.07 22.21 13.29
C TYR A 348 -6.54 20.95 14.02
N SER A 349 -5.62 20.08 14.42
CA SER A 349 -5.90 18.92 15.27
C SER A 349 -5.25 19.09 16.64
N ALA A 350 -6.03 18.84 17.70
CA ALA A 350 -5.52 18.64 19.05
C ALA A 350 -5.28 17.15 19.38
N GLY A 351 -5.50 16.24 18.43
CA GLY A 351 -5.47 14.78 18.66
C GLY A 351 -4.07 14.14 18.56
N ASP A 352 -3.07 14.88 18.06
CA ASP A 352 -1.70 14.35 17.83
C ASP A 352 -1.72 13.08 16.94
N TYR A 353 -2.27 13.22 15.73
CA TYR A 353 -2.31 12.12 14.76
C TYR A 353 -0.92 11.79 14.21
N GLY A 354 0.01 12.73 14.16
CA GLY A 354 1.38 12.51 13.71
C GLY A 354 2.11 11.49 14.58
N CYS A 355 1.98 11.55 15.90
CA CYS A 355 2.46 10.46 16.76
C CYS A 355 1.65 9.16 16.55
N ALA A 356 0.34 9.26 16.32
CA ALA A 356 -0.49 8.07 16.08
C ALA A 356 -0.09 7.31 14.80
N TRP A 357 0.24 8.00 13.71
CA TRP A 357 0.72 7.41 12.46
C TRP A 357 2.09 6.73 12.59
N ARG A 358 2.87 7.08 13.62
CA ARG A 358 4.11 6.39 13.98
C ARG A 358 3.87 5.13 14.83
N GLY A 359 2.66 4.95 15.36
CA GLY A 359 2.30 3.86 16.26
C GLY A 359 2.24 4.25 17.74
N GLY A 360 2.27 5.55 18.07
CA GLY A 360 2.29 6.06 19.44
C GLY A 360 3.68 6.50 19.90
N ARG A 361 3.85 6.54 21.23
CA ARG A 361 5.13 6.85 21.89
C ARG A 361 5.85 5.54 22.25
N PRO A 362 7.19 5.50 22.29
CA PRO A 362 7.92 4.26 22.60
C PRO A 362 7.52 3.60 23.94
N ASP A 363 7.18 4.43 24.92
CA ASP A 363 6.74 4.06 26.26
C ASP A 363 5.21 3.83 26.36
N SER A 364 4.46 4.23 25.34
CA SER A 364 3.00 4.12 25.28
C SER A 364 2.55 3.85 23.83
N PRO A 365 2.70 2.60 23.36
CA PRO A 365 2.26 2.21 22.03
C PRO A 365 0.74 2.27 21.93
N LEU A 366 0.22 2.71 20.78
CA LEU A 366 -1.22 2.77 20.56
C LEU A 366 -1.78 1.43 20.10
N PRO A 367 -3.04 1.12 20.44
CA PRO A 367 -3.76 0.00 19.84
C PRO A 367 -3.82 0.11 18.32
N ARG A 368 -3.76 -1.03 17.64
CA ARG A 368 -3.82 -1.09 16.17
C ARG A 368 -5.06 -0.41 15.59
N GLU A 369 -6.18 -0.51 16.30
CA GLU A 369 -7.43 0.17 15.93
C GLU A 369 -7.23 1.68 15.89
N THR A 370 -6.72 2.30 16.96
CA THR A 370 -6.43 3.75 17.03
C THR A 370 -5.49 4.18 15.91
N ILE A 371 -4.42 3.42 15.65
CA ILE A 371 -3.46 3.71 14.58
C ILE A 371 -4.16 3.72 13.22
N ARG A 372 -4.99 2.71 12.95
CA ARG A 372 -5.71 2.59 11.68
C ARG A 372 -6.74 3.71 11.51
N THR A 373 -7.51 4.01 12.55
CA THR A 373 -8.50 5.09 12.54
C THR A 373 -7.82 6.45 12.31
N ALA A 374 -6.64 6.68 12.92
CA ALA A 374 -5.85 7.89 12.68
C ALA A 374 -5.34 7.96 11.23
N VAL A 375 -4.90 6.85 10.64
CA VAL A 375 -4.48 6.78 9.21
C VAL A 375 -5.67 7.10 8.28
N GLU A 376 -6.84 6.53 8.56
CA GLU A 376 -8.07 6.81 7.79
C GLU A 376 -8.47 8.30 7.91
N MET A 377 -8.30 8.92 9.07
CA MET A 377 -8.47 10.38 9.24
C MET A 377 -7.43 11.19 8.45
N GLY A 378 -6.17 10.76 8.44
CA GLY A 378 -5.12 11.38 7.62
C GLY A 378 -5.42 11.31 6.12
N ALA A 379 -5.99 10.19 5.66
CA ALA A 379 -6.45 10.03 4.28
C ALA A 379 -7.58 11.01 3.95
N ASN A 380 -8.52 11.25 4.87
CA ASN A 380 -9.54 12.30 4.69
C ASN A 380 -8.92 13.70 4.59
N ILE A 381 -7.96 14.04 5.43
CA ILE A 381 -7.30 15.37 5.37
C ILE A 381 -6.63 15.57 4.00
N LEU A 382 -5.98 14.54 3.47
CA LEU A 382 -5.36 14.56 2.13
C LEU A 382 -6.41 14.65 1.01
N ALA A 383 -7.51 13.91 1.10
CA ALA A 383 -8.61 13.99 0.13
C ALA A 383 -9.29 15.37 0.15
N PHE A 384 -9.51 15.94 1.34
CA PHE A 384 -10.02 17.30 1.50
C PHE A 384 -9.08 18.34 0.87
N ALA A 385 -7.77 18.17 1.05
CA ALA A 385 -6.76 19.03 0.43
C ALA A 385 -6.73 18.94 -1.09
N LYS A 386 -6.90 17.73 -1.64
CA LYS A 386 -7.06 17.50 -3.08
C LYS A 386 -8.28 18.23 -3.65
N GLY A 387 -9.31 18.46 -2.85
CA GLY A 387 -10.54 19.14 -3.27
C GLY A 387 -11.44 18.23 -4.11
N THR A 388 -11.61 16.97 -3.69
CA THR A 388 -12.57 16.06 -4.31
C THR A 388 -13.95 16.73 -4.37
N LYS A 389 -14.41 16.95 -5.60
CA LYS A 389 -15.75 17.44 -5.94
C LYS A 389 -16.81 16.40 -5.64
#